data_AF-A0A699WG44-F1
#
_entry.id   AF-A0A699WG44-F1
#
_cell.length_a   1.000
_cell.length_b   1.000
_cell.length_c   1.000
_cell.angle_alpha   90.00
_cell.angle_beta   90.00
_cell.angle_gamma   90.00
#
_symmetry.space_group_name_H-M   'P 1'
#
loop_
_entity.id
_entity.type
_entity.pdbx_description
1 polymer ?
#
loop_
_entity_poly.entity_id
_entity_poly.type
_entity_poly.pdbx_seq_one_letter_code
_entity_poly.pdbx_strand_id
1 'polypeptide(L)'
;MTDLGALNYFLGIFATHRSTGLFLSQKQYAIELLARAHMTNCNPSRTPVDTDSKLGPEGVPVHDLTLYRSLAGGLQYLTFTRQDISYAVQQ
;
A
#
# COMPACT_ATOMS: atom_id res chain seq x y z
N MET A 1 -26.10 18.48 6.55
CA MET A 1 -24.75 17.90 6.69
C MET A 1 -24.83 16.94 7.86
N THR A 2 -24.86 15.63 7.58
CA THR A 2 -25.10 14.59 8.59
C THR A 2 -23.81 14.32 9.36
N ASP A 3 -23.87 14.33 10.69
CA ASP A 3 -22.74 13.93 11.51
C ASP A 3 -22.53 12.42 11.35
N LEU A 4 -21.34 12.02 10.90
CA LEU A 4 -20.95 10.61 10.74
C LEU A 4 -20.36 10.02 12.04
N GLY A 5 -20.32 10.81 13.11
CA GLY A 5 -19.72 10.43 14.38
C GLY A 5 -18.19 10.51 14.35
N ALA A 6 -17.55 9.86 15.32
CA ALA A 6 -16.10 9.88 15.45
C ALA A 6 -15.41 9.23 14.25
N LEU A 7 -14.37 9.90 13.73
CA LEU A 7 -13.53 9.35 12.67
C LEU A 7 -12.85 8.06 13.17
N ASN A 8 -13.14 6.95 12.48
CA ASN A 8 -12.59 5.62 12.80
C ASN A 8 -11.75 5.07 11.64
N TYR A 9 -12.29 5.08 10.43
CA TYR A 9 -11.59 4.66 9.21
C TYR A 9 -12.06 5.47 8.01
N PHE A 10 -11.14 6.07 7.28
CA PHE A 10 -11.45 6.77 6.05
C PHE A 10 -10.29 6.66 5.07
N LEU A 11 -10.60 6.25 3.84
CA LEU A 11 -9.64 6.18 2.73
C LEU A 11 -8.36 5.39 3.08
N GLY A 12 -8.43 4.27 3.79
CA GLY A 12 -7.22 3.53 4.17
C GLY A 12 -6.50 4.06 5.41
N ILE A 13 -6.98 5.15 6.03
CA ILE A 13 -6.41 5.72 7.25
C ILE A 13 -7.30 5.35 8.43
N PHE A 14 -6.73 4.61 9.38
CA PHE A 14 -7.33 4.36 10.68
C PHE A 14 -6.99 5.48 11.65
N ALA A 15 -8.01 5.97 12.33
CA ALA A 15 -7.89 7.02 13.33
C ALA A 15 -8.14 6.41 14.71
N THR A 16 -7.12 6.43 15.57
CA THR A 16 -7.23 5.97 16.96
C THR A 16 -7.21 7.19 17.88
N HIS A 17 -8.29 7.38 18.62
CA HIS A 17 -8.39 8.43 19.64
C HIS A 17 -7.55 8.04 20.85
N ARG A 18 -6.68 8.94 21.28
CA ARG A 18 -5.86 8.82 22.49
C ARG A 18 -6.13 10.03 23.38
N SER A 19 -5.80 9.93 24.67
CA SER A 19 -5.93 11.05 25.61
C SER A 19 -5.14 12.29 25.19
N THR A 20 -4.07 12.11 24.40
CA THR A 20 -3.19 13.18 23.90
C THR A 20 -3.56 13.68 22.50
N GLY A 21 -4.62 13.13 21.87
CA GLY A 21 -5.03 13.50 20.51
C GLY A 21 -5.30 12.30 19.60
N LEU A 22 -5.21 12.53 18.29
CA LEU A 22 -5.53 11.52 17.27
C LEU A 22 -4.27 10.88 16.69
N PHE A 23 -4.21 9.55 16.69
CA PHE A 23 -3.17 8.80 15.99
C PHE A 23 -3.71 8.26 14.67
N LEU A 24 -3.09 8.66 13.56
CA LEU A 24 -3.45 8.22 12.22
C LEU A 24 -2.50 7.14 11.73
N SER A 25 -3.02 6.06 11.15
CA SER A 25 -2.22 4.96 10.65
C SER A 25 -2.79 4.32 9.38
N GLN A 26 -1.93 4.05 8.41
CA GLN A 26 -2.26 3.22 7.24
C GLN A 26 -1.79 1.77 7.37
N LYS A 27 -1.36 1.33 8.57
CA LYS A 27 -0.82 -0.02 8.79
C LYS A 27 -1.77 -1.12 8.30
N GLN A 28 -3.04 -1.02 8.67
CA GLN A 28 -4.04 -2.02 8.32
C GLN A 28 -4.34 -2.04 6.81
N TYR A 29 -4.38 -0.86 6.16
CA TYR A 29 -4.49 -0.77 4.71
C TYR A 29 -3.31 -1.45 3.99
N ALA A 30 -2.08 -1.30 4.49
CA ALA A 30 -0.92 -1.99 3.95
C ALA A 30 -1.04 -3.52 4.08
N ILE A 31 -1.52 -4.02 5.23
CA ILE A 31 -1.75 -5.46 5.45
C ILE A 31 -2.82 -6.00 4.49
N GLU A 32 -3.92 -5.28 4.31
CA GLU A 32 -4.98 -5.64 3.37
C GLU A 32 -4.48 -5.65 1.92
N LEU A 33 -3.64 -4.67 1.54
CA LEU A 33 -3.03 -4.63 0.22
C LEU A 33 -2.13 -5.85 -0.04
N LEU A 34 -1.31 -6.24 0.95
CA LEU A 34 -0.48 -7.45 0.86
C LEU A 34 -1.34 -8.71 0.79
N ALA A 35 -2.44 -8.79 1.54
CA ALA A 35 -3.36 -9.93 1.48
C ALA A 35 -4.00 -10.08 0.09
N ARG A 36 -4.41 -8.96 -0.52
CA ARG A 36 -4.94 -8.94 -1.90
C ARG A 36 -3.90 -9.34 -2.95
N ALA A 37 -2.62 -9.09 -2.69
CA ALA A 37 -1.52 -9.53 -3.53
C ALA A 37 -1.04 -10.97 -3.22
N HIS A 38 -1.65 -11.64 -2.24
CA HIS A 38 -1.21 -12.95 -1.71
C HIS A 38 0.23 -12.93 -1.14
N MET A 39 0.62 -11.82 -0.52
CA MET A 39 1.97 -11.56 0.01
C MET A 39 2.03 -11.41 1.54
N THR A 40 1.00 -11.84 2.28
CA THR A 40 0.94 -11.72 3.75
C THR A 40 2.10 -12.39 4.48
N ASN A 41 2.65 -13.46 3.92
CA ASN A 41 3.77 -14.23 4.48
C ASN A 41 5.09 -13.98 3.76
N CYS A 42 5.18 -12.91 2.95
CA CYS A 42 6.40 -12.59 2.24
C CYS A 42 7.51 -12.18 3.24
N ASN A 43 8.76 -12.54 2.93
CA ASN A 43 9.89 -12.13 3.75
C ASN A 43 10.08 -10.60 3.68
N PRO A 44 10.44 -9.96 4.80
CA PRO A 44 10.76 -8.54 4.79
C PRO A 44 12.01 -8.28 3.95
N SER A 45 11.96 -7.26 3.09
CA SER A 45 13.15 -6.79 2.38
C SER A 45 13.80 -5.64 3.15
N ARG A 46 15.12 -5.70 3.30
CA ARG A 46 15.91 -4.57 3.83
C ARG A 46 16.05 -3.45 2.81
N THR A 47 16.06 -3.82 1.52
CA THR A 47 16.22 -2.89 0.39
C THR A 47 14.99 -3.06 -0.50
N PRO A 48 14.01 -2.14 -0.45
CA PRO A 48 12.76 -2.32 -1.16
C PRO A 48 12.89 -2.17 -2.68
N VAL A 49 14.02 -1.62 -3.15
CA VAL A 49 14.32 -1.49 -4.58
C VAL A 49 14.96 -2.77 -5.10
N ASP A 50 14.55 -3.16 -6.31
CA ASP A 50 15.25 -4.15 -7.10
C ASP A 50 16.43 -3.50 -7.82
N THR A 51 17.64 -4.02 -7.62
CA THR A 51 18.86 -3.52 -8.27
C THR A 51 19.16 -4.22 -9.59
N ASP A 52 18.43 -5.30 -9.90
CA ASP A 52 18.68 -6.11 -11.09
C ASP A 52 17.91 -5.57 -12.31
N SER A 53 18.48 -5.73 -13.50
CA SER A 53 17.81 -5.27 -14.73
C SER A 53 16.65 -6.20 -15.09
N LYS A 54 15.41 -5.69 -15.01
CA LYS A 54 14.18 -6.47 -15.33
C LYS A 54 13.85 -6.57 -16.82
N LEU A 55 14.77 -6.23 -17.71
CA LEU A 55 14.49 -6.09 -19.14
C LEU A 55 14.99 -7.32 -19.92
N GLY A 56 14.21 -8.39 -19.87
CA GLY A 56 14.22 -9.43 -20.90
C GLY A 56 13.25 -9.07 -22.03
N PRO A 57 13.49 -9.49 -23.29
CA PRO A 57 12.72 -9.03 -24.45
C PRO A 57 11.25 -9.47 -24.44
N GLU A 58 10.87 -10.51 -23.70
CA GLU A 58 9.49 -11.02 -23.67
C GLU A 58 9.08 -11.47 -22.25
N GLY A 59 8.20 -10.70 -21.62
CA GLY A 59 7.55 -11.06 -20.36
C GLY A 59 6.17 -11.67 -20.60
N VAL A 60 5.74 -12.58 -19.72
CA VAL A 60 4.38 -13.13 -19.76
C VAL A 60 3.37 -12.00 -19.47
N PRO A 61 2.34 -11.81 -20.29
CA PRO A 61 1.31 -10.81 -20.02
C PRO A 61 0.64 -11.04 -18.66
N VAL A 62 0.33 -9.96 -17.97
CA VAL A 62 -0.44 -10.02 -16.72
C VAL A 62 -1.83 -10.55 -17.02
N HIS A 63 -2.20 -11.66 -16.38
CA HIS A 63 -3.48 -12.33 -16.59
C HIS A 63 -4.68 -11.49 -16.15
N ASP A 64 -4.60 -10.85 -14.98
CA ASP A 64 -5.67 -9.99 -14.43
C ASP A 64 -5.22 -8.53 -14.37
N LEU A 65 -5.59 -7.77 -15.41
CA LEU A 65 -5.30 -6.34 -15.52
C LEU A 65 -5.99 -5.50 -14.43
N THR A 66 -7.14 -5.94 -13.93
CA THR A 66 -7.91 -5.22 -12.91
C THR A 66 -7.21 -5.33 -11.56
N LEU A 67 -6.79 -6.55 -11.19
CA LEU A 67 -5.99 -6.78 -10.00
C LEU A 67 -4.70 -5.97 -10.03
N TYR A 68 -3.96 -6.02 -11.14
CA TYR A 68 -2.73 -5.27 -11.32
C TYR A 68 -2.90 -3.77 -11.12
N ARG A 69 -3.85 -3.15 -11.83
CA ARG A 69 -4.12 -1.70 -11.71
C ARG A 69 -4.55 -1.33 -10.29
N SER A 70 -5.32 -2.19 -9.62
CA SER A 70 -5.76 -1.95 -8.26
C SER A 70 -4.61 -2.04 -7.25
N LEU A 71 -3.68 -2.98 -7.43
CA LEU A 71 -2.48 -3.08 -6.60
C LEU A 71 -1.53 -1.91 -6.84
N ALA A 72 -1.29 -1.53 -8.10
CA ALA A 72 -0.47 -0.38 -8.46
C ALA A 72 -1.03 0.93 -7.86
N GLY A 73 -2.35 1.14 -7.96
CA GLY A 73 -3.02 2.28 -7.34
C GLY A 73 -2.94 2.27 -5.81
N GLY A 74 -3.07 1.09 -5.19
CA GLY A 74 -2.94 0.95 -3.74
C GLY A 74 -1.53 1.22 -3.22
N LEU A 75 -0.51 0.75 -3.95
CA LEU A 75 0.90 1.05 -3.65
C LEU A 75 1.19 2.54 -3.81
N GLN A 76 0.72 3.15 -4.91
CA GLN A 76 0.85 4.59 -5.12
C GLN A 76 0.17 5.38 -3.99
N TYR A 77 -1.00 4.95 -3.53
CA TYR A 77 -1.69 5.61 -2.42
C TYR A 77 -0.89 5.56 -1.11
N LEU A 78 -0.21 4.43 -0.82
CA LEU A 78 0.67 4.31 0.35
C LEU A 78 1.84 5.31 0.32
N THR A 79 2.36 5.64 -0.87
CA THR A 79 3.49 6.59 -0.99
C THR A 79 3.18 8.00 -0.47
N PHE A 80 1.89 8.38 -0.39
CA PHE A 80 1.50 9.69 0.16
C PHE A 80 1.86 9.86 1.63
N THR A 81 1.83 8.78 2.42
CA THR A 81 2.22 8.82 3.84
C THR A 81 3.53 8.08 4.14
N ARG A 82 4.02 7.27 3.18
CA ARG A 82 5.25 6.46 3.29
C ARG A 82 6.23 6.80 2.17
N GLN A 83 6.88 7.96 2.31
CA GLN A 83 7.88 8.42 1.33
C GLN A 83 9.10 7.50 1.24
N ASP A 84 9.37 6.72 2.29
CA ASP A 84 10.48 5.76 2.37
C ASP A 84 10.39 4.62 1.35
N ILE A 85 9.20 4.35 0.80
CA ILE A 85 9.00 3.34 -0.25
C ILE A 85 8.69 3.95 -1.63
N SER A 86 8.59 5.27 -1.75
CA SER A 86 8.17 5.94 -2.99
C SER A 86 9.05 5.57 -4.18
N TYR A 87 10.37 5.53 -3.98
CA TYR A 87 11.31 5.18 -5.04
C TYR A 87 11.09 3.75 -5.55
N ALA A 88 10.88 2.80 -4.65
CA ALA A 88 10.66 1.40 -5.01
C ALA A 88 9.33 1.17 -5.75
N VAL A 89 8.32 2.02 -5.51
CA VAL A 89 7.01 1.93 -6.17
C VAL A 89 7.00 2.61 -7.56
N GLN A 90 7.86 3.60 -7.78
CA GLN A 90 7.87 4.44 -8.99
C GLN A 90 8.87 3.99 -10.08
N GLN A 91 9.56 2.87 -9.90
CA GLN A 91 10.50 2.31 -10.90
C GLN A 91 9.80 1.76 -12.15
#